data_AF-A0A1D9QF10-F1
#
_entry.id   AF-A0A1D9QF10-F1
#
_cell.length_a   1.000
_cell.length_b   1.000
_cell.length_c   1.000
_cell.angle_alpha   90.00
_cell.angle_beta   90.00
_cell.angle_gamma   90.00
#
_symmetry.space_group_name_H-M   'P 1'
#
loop_
_entity.id
_entity.type
_entity.pdbx_description
1 polymer ?
#
loop_
_entity_poly.entity_id
_entity_poly.type
_entity_poly.pdbx_seq_one_letter_code
_entity_poly.pdbx_strand_id
1 'polypeptide(L)'
;MRPPRFLGAVATTLILLTSFAHASPRPNEEPAESIEGRDSNEGQTEQHDTKYFHEPGGDDSLGHYDIRYFQGNPVSYEEKQDSLRFLIKSYLTTFRERNIETWIAHGTLLGWWWNGKIMPWDWDLDTQVSAATLAWLGENMNMTMHNYTGRGEDGSTITREYLLDINPNHVERVRGDGMNVIDARWIDVRNGLFIDITGLAEVSPSTQPGIWSCKNYHRYRTRDIYPLRETEFEGVPALVPYSFDRVLTDEYSPRALTKTLHEGHRWNPEQKEWIPETPIGIHDKRQETQDQSQSQSQSQPQAQAHPHMPRSIQSNGNQKAGLRNLLNVL
;
A
#
# COMPACT_ATOMS: atom_id res chain seq x y z
N MET A 1 -39.62 54.93 -26.81
CA MET A 1 -39.09 55.31 -25.49
C MET A 1 -38.52 54.08 -24.79
N ARG A 2 -37.21 54.07 -24.51
CA ARG A 2 -36.54 53.34 -23.39
C ARG A 2 -36.33 54.38 -22.25
N PRO A 3 -35.94 54.06 -20.99
CA PRO A 3 -35.68 52.81 -20.22
C PRO A 3 -36.48 52.87 -18.85
N PRO A 4 -36.11 52.29 -17.66
CA PRO A 4 -34.92 51.53 -17.27
C PRO A 4 -35.07 50.25 -16.40
N ARG A 5 -33.90 49.60 -16.27
CA ARG A 5 -33.51 48.46 -15.42
C ARG A 5 -33.20 48.92 -14.00
N PHE A 6 -33.34 48.01 -13.02
CA PHE A 6 -32.56 48.04 -11.77
C PHE A 6 -31.96 46.67 -11.48
N LEU A 7 -30.64 46.67 -11.21
CA LEU A 7 -29.87 45.57 -10.64
C LEU A 7 -30.15 45.50 -9.12
N GLY A 8 -30.24 44.29 -8.57
CA GLY A 8 -30.13 44.03 -7.13
C GLY A 8 -29.13 42.91 -6.91
N ALA A 9 -27.97 43.25 -6.32
CA ALA A 9 -26.97 42.32 -5.85
C ALA A 9 -27.42 41.74 -4.49
N VAL A 10 -27.31 40.42 -4.31
CA VAL A 10 -27.46 39.78 -3.00
C VAL A 10 -26.12 39.13 -2.66
N ALA A 11 -25.46 39.66 -1.64
CA ALA A 11 -24.31 39.06 -0.99
C ALA A 11 -24.81 37.99 -0.02
N THR A 12 -24.38 36.75 -0.23
CA THR A 12 -24.69 35.63 0.67
C THR A 12 -23.57 35.49 1.70
N THR A 13 -23.83 35.92 2.92
CA THR A 13 -22.94 35.78 4.07
C THR A 13 -22.92 34.33 4.56
N LEU A 14 -21.75 33.72 4.60
CA LEU A 14 -21.47 32.41 5.19
C LEU A 14 -21.61 32.49 6.73
N ILE A 15 -22.50 31.71 7.33
CA ILE A 15 -22.59 31.53 8.79
C ILE A 15 -21.75 30.31 9.17
N LEU A 16 -20.59 30.55 9.78
CA LEU A 16 -19.86 29.55 10.57
C LEU A 16 -20.49 29.49 11.97
N LEU A 17 -20.92 28.30 12.40
CA LEU A 17 -21.34 28.02 13.77
C LEU A 17 -20.24 27.21 14.47
N THR A 18 -19.48 27.87 15.34
CA THR A 18 -18.66 27.24 16.39
C THR A 18 -19.34 27.53 17.73
N SER A 19 -19.79 26.48 18.42
CA SER A 19 -20.39 26.60 19.75
C SER A 19 -19.38 26.14 20.80
N PHE A 20 -18.71 27.10 21.44
CA PHE A 20 -18.09 26.92 22.75
C PHE A 20 -18.89 27.77 23.75
N ALA A 21 -19.65 27.12 24.63
CA ALA A 21 -20.27 27.78 25.77
C ALA A 21 -19.36 27.59 26.99
N HIS A 22 -18.62 28.65 27.35
CA HIS A 22 -18.04 28.80 28.68
C HIS A 22 -19.03 29.56 29.55
N ALA A 23 -19.46 28.95 30.66
CA ALA A 23 -20.23 29.64 31.70
C ALA A 23 -19.27 30.11 32.80
N SER A 24 -19.26 31.42 33.07
CA SER A 24 -18.51 32.05 34.16
C SER A 24 -19.24 31.93 35.51
N PRO A 25 -18.52 31.95 36.65
CA PRO A 25 -19.05 31.62 37.98
C PRO A 25 -19.69 32.83 38.68
N ARG A 26 -20.53 32.56 39.70
CA ARG A 26 -20.99 33.55 40.70
C ARG A 26 -20.56 33.13 42.12
N PRO A 27 -20.42 34.09 43.06
CA PRO A 27 -19.59 33.94 44.26
C PRO A 27 -20.38 33.66 45.56
N ASN A 28 -19.65 33.13 46.55
CA ASN A 28 -19.93 33.01 47.99
C ASN A 28 -20.89 31.91 48.48
N GLU A 29 -20.31 30.78 48.90
CA GLU A 29 -20.68 30.04 50.13
C GLU A 29 -19.38 29.57 50.81
N GLU A 30 -19.33 29.65 52.14
CA GLU A 30 -18.17 29.46 53.04
C GLU A 30 -17.69 27.99 53.17
N PRO A 31 -16.45 27.75 53.64
CA PRO A 31 -15.76 26.48 53.45
C PRO A 31 -16.16 25.42 54.49
N ALA A 32 -16.62 24.26 54.01
CA ALA A 32 -16.77 23.06 54.83
C ALA A 32 -15.45 22.26 54.90
N GLU A 33 -15.23 21.70 56.08
CA GLU A 33 -13.99 21.14 56.62
C GLU A 33 -13.28 20.08 55.75
N SER A 34 -11.96 20.08 55.90
CA SER A 34 -11.01 19.12 55.35
C SER A 34 -11.30 17.68 55.81
N ILE A 35 -11.75 16.83 54.91
CA ILE A 35 -11.68 15.37 55.06
C ILE A 35 -10.40 14.91 54.36
N GLU A 36 -9.43 14.50 55.18
CA GLU A 36 -8.18 13.89 54.74
C GLU A 36 -8.44 12.55 54.02
N GLY A 37 -7.73 12.37 52.90
CA GLY A 37 -7.17 11.07 52.50
C GLY A 37 -8.15 9.99 52.06
N ARG A 38 -8.83 10.18 50.93
CA ARG A 38 -9.26 9.05 50.11
C ARG A 38 -8.32 8.97 48.92
N ASP A 39 -7.38 8.04 48.97
CA ASP A 39 -6.60 7.62 47.80
C ASP A 39 -7.59 7.31 46.68
N SER A 40 -7.72 8.25 45.74
CA SER A 40 -8.24 7.96 44.42
C SER A 40 -7.15 7.17 43.72
N ASN A 41 -7.09 5.88 44.04
CA ASN A 41 -6.56 4.89 43.11
C ASN A 41 -7.57 4.89 41.95
N GLU A 42 -7.46 5.88 41.06
CA GLU A 42 -8.01 5.81 39.72
C GLU A 42 -7.39 4.56 39.13
N GLY A 43 -8.15 3.47 39.17
CA GLY A 43 -7.77 2.22 38.57
C GLY A 43 -7.39 2.53 37.14
N GLN A 44 -6.09 2.45 36.85
CA GLN A 44 -5.63 2.30 35.48
C GLN A 44 -6.39 1.09 34.97
N THR A 45 -7.40 1.36 34.15
CA THR A 45 -8.07 0.32 33.39
C THR A 45 -6.96 -0.19 32.51
N GLU A 46 -6.41 -1.38 32.82
CA GLU A 46 -5.44 -2.04 31.96
C GLU A 46 -6.07 -2.06 30.56
N GLN A 47 -5.52 -1.25 29.67
CA GLN A 47 -5.98 -1.20 28.28
C GLN A 47 -5.60 -2.56 27.70
N HIS A 48 -6.58 -3.47 27.62
CA HIS A 48 -6.33 -4.79 27.07
C HIS A 48 -5.90 -4.61 25.62
N ASP A 49 -4.69 -5.07 25.30
CA ASP A 49 -4.19 -5.01 23.94
C ASP A 49 -5.07 -5.87 23.04
N THR A 50 -5.74 -5.24 22.08
CA THR A 50 -6.62 -5.90 21.11
C THR A 50 -5.90 -6.20 19.80
N LYS A 51 -4.67 -5.71 19.62
CA LYS A 51 -3.91 -5.89 18.40
C LYS A 51 -3.49 -7.35 18.25
N TYR A 52 -3.64 -7.89 17.05
CA TYR A 52 -3.19 -9.26 16.75
C TYR A 52 -1.76 -9.30 16.23
N PHE A 53 -1.47 -8.46 15.23
CA PHE A 53 -0.16 -8.38 14.61
C PHE A 53 0.68 -7.30 15.28
N HIS A 54 1.89 -7.65 15.70
CA HIS A 54 2.79 -6.74 16.41
C HIS A 54 4.08 -6.54 15.64
N GLU A 55 4.47 -5.28 15.53
CA GLU A 55 5.75 -4.85 14.98
C GLU A 55 6.67 -4.44 16.13
N PRO A 56 8.02 -4.49 15.93
CA PRO A 56 8.99 -3.98 16.90
C PRO A 56 8.74 -2.53 17.35
N GLY A 57 8.02 -1.75 16.55
CA GLY A 57 7.74 -0.33 16.78
C GLY A 57 8.94 0.55 16.44
N GLY A 58 8.76 1.88 16.53
CA GLY A 58 9.81 2.85 16.22
C GLY A 58 9.49 3.67 14.97
N ASP A 59 10.38 3.65 13.99
CA ASP A 59 10.19 4.34 12.72
C ASP A 59 9.38 3.52 11.71
N ASP A 60 9.09 4.13 10.55
CA ASP A 60 8.29 3.53 9.48
C ASP A 60 8.90 2.20 9.00
N SER A 61 10.24 2.11 8.93
CA SER A 61 10.92 0.89 8.48
C SER A 61 10.70 -0.29 9.43
N LEU A 62 10.62 -0.04 10.74
CA LEU A 62 10.36 -1.05 11.75
C LEU A 62 8.88 -1.49 11.77
N GLY A 63 7.98 -0.72 11.17
CA GLY A 63 6.57 -1.05 11.00
C GLY A 63 6.28 -2.20 10.02
N HIS A 64 7.31 -2.70 9.33
CA HIS A 64 7.16 -3.75 8.30
C HIS A 64 7.80 -5.08 8.71
N TYR A 65 8.03 -5.28 10.00
CA TYR A 65 8.56 -6.52 10.57
C TYR A 65 7.59 -7.15 11.55
N ASP A 66 7.39 -8.46 11.45
CA ASP A 66 6.72 -9.25 12.48
C ASP A 66 7.69 -9.44 13.66
N ILE A 67 7.25 -8.99 14.84
CA ILE A 67 8.11 -8.96 16.03
C ILE A 67 8.62 -10.35 16.44
N ARG A 68 7.91 -11.44 16.08
CA ARG A 68 8.31 -12.81 16.44
C ARG A 68 9.58 -13.26 15.72
N TYR A 69 9.85 -12.69 14.55
CA TYR A 69 10.96 -13.07 13.67
C TYR A 69 11.98 -11.95 13.45
N PHE A 70 11.71 -10.75 13.96
CA PHE A 70 12.64 -9.64 13.91
C PHE A 70 13.91 -9.93 14.71
N GLN A 71 15.07 -9.77 14.08
CA GLN A 71 16.38 -10.12 14.67
C GLN A 71 17.01 -9.01 15.53
N GLY A 72 16.27 -7.93 15.81
CA GLY A 72 16.72 -6.81 16.64
C GLY A 72 17.32 -5.63 15.88
N ASN A 73 17.70 -5.81 14.61
CA ASN A 73 18.12 -4.72 13.72
C ASN A 73 17.43 -4.85 12.36
N PRO A 74 17.04 -3.74 11.69
CA PRO A 74 16.59 -3.77 10.31
C PRO A 74 17.64 -4.40 9.38
N VAL A 75 17.17 -5.11 8.35
CA VAL A 75 18.05 -5.64 7.32
C VAL A 75 18.66 -4.51 6.48
N SER A 76 19.79 -4.79 5.83
CA SER A 76 20.41 -3.84 4.89
C SER A 76 19.49 -3.51 3.71
N TYR A 77 19.79 -2.43 2.98
CA TYR A 77 19.01 -2.04 1.81
C TYR A 77 18.95 -3.14 0.74
N GLU A 78 20.08 -3.79 0.47
CA GLU A 78 20.20 -4.88 -0.49
C GLU A 78 19.47 -6.13 0.01
N GLU A 79 19.60 -6.47 1.29
CA GLU A 79 18.91 -7.61 1.89
C GLU A 79 17.40 -7.40 1.96
N LYS A 80 16.93 -6.16 2.17
CA LYS A 80 15.51 -5.80 2.08
C LYS A 80 14.98 -6.11 0.68
N GLN A 81 15.63 -5.57 -0.35
CA GLN A 81 15.19 -5.76 -1.74
C GLN A 81 15.14 -7.24 -2.10
N ASP A 82 16.17 -8.00 -1.73
CA ASP A 82 16.21 -9.43 -1.97
C ASP A 82 15.14 -10.20 -1.16
N SER A 83 14.92 -9.83 0.10
CA SER A 83 13.87 -10.43 0.95
C SER A 83 12.49 -10.20 0.35
N LEU A 84 12.11 -8.96 0.08
CA LEU A 84 10.80 -8.61 -0.48
C LEU A 84 10.56 -9.29 -1.85
N ARG A 85 11.59 -9.35 -2.70
CA ARG A 85 11.51 -10.05 -3.99
C ARG A 85 11.22 -11.54 -3.85
N PHE A 86 11.94 -12.25 -2.98
CA PHE A 86 11.65 -13.67 -2.75
C PHE A 86 10.29 -13.86 -2.08
N LEU A 87 9.90 -12.95 -1.19
CA LEU A 87 8.65 -12.97 -0.45
C LEU A 87 7.45 -12.86 -1.40
N ILE A 88 7.39 -11.85 -2.27
CA ILE A 88 6.30 -11.73 -3.26
C ILE A 88 6.28 -12.87 -4.27
N LYS A 89 7.45 -13.36 -4.71
CA LYS A 89 7.52 -14.51 -5.63
C LYS A 89 7.00 -15.77 -4.98
N SER A 90 7.34 -16.02 -3.71
CA SER A 90 6.86 -17.18 -2.96
C SER A 90 5.34 -17.14 -2.76
N TYR A 91 4.81 -15.97 -2.40
CA TYR A 91 3.38 -15.75 -2.18
C TYR A 91 2.58 -15.97 -3.47
N LEU A 92 2.91 -15.26 -4.55
CA LEU A 92 2.18 -15.34 -5.82
C LEU A 92 2.26 -16.74 -6.44
N THR A 93 3.44 -17.39 -6.36
CA THR A 93 3.61 -18.75 -6.86
C THR A 93 2.76 -19.74 -6.05
N THR A 94 2.81 -19.67 -4.72
CA THR A 94 2.04 -20.57 -3.85
C THR A 94 0.53 -20.41 -4.05
N PHE A 95 0.04 -19.17 -4.10
CA PHE A 95 -1.37 -18.89 -4.30
C PHE A 95 -1.83 -19.40 -5.66
N ARG A 96 -1.03 -19.19 -6.71
CA ARG A 96 -1.33 -19.69 -8.05
C ARG A 96 -1.36 -21.22 -8.12
N GLU A 97 -0.36 -21.91 -7.56
CA GLU A 97 -0.29 -23.37 -7.56
C GLU A 97 -1.47 -24.02 -6.82
N ARG A 98 -2.03 -23.32 -5.84
CA ARG A 98 -3.20 -23.76 -5.09
C ARG A 98 -4.53 -23.28 -5.68
N ASN A 99 -4.51 -22.57 -6.80
CA ASN A 99 -5.68 -21.95 -7.44
C ASN A 99 -6.44 -20.99 -6.50
N ILE A 100 -5.70 -20.20 -5.71
CA ILE A 100 -6.23 -19.18 -4.80
C ILE A 100 -6.08 -17.83 -5.50
N GLU A 101 -7.21 -17.15 -5.75
CA GLU A 101 -7.21 -15.83 -6.38
C GLU A 101 -6.76 -14.75 -5.40
N THR A 102 -5.75 -13.99 -5.80
CA THR A 102 -5.17 -12.83 -5.11
C THR A 102 -4.65 -11.84 -6.13
N TRP A 103 -4.60 -10.55 -5.82
CA TRP A 103 -4.01 -9.52 -6.68
C TRP A 103 -3.15 -8.56 -5.88
N ILE A 104 -2.15 -7.97 -6.55
CA ILE A 104 -1.30 -6.94 -5.95
C ILE A 104 -2.06 -5.62 -5.82
N ALA A 105 -1.83 -4.88 -4.74
CA ALA A 105 -2.56 -3.66 -4.38
C ALA A 105 -1.61 -2.55 -3.91
N HIS A 106 -2.15 -1.36 -3.64
CA HIS A 106 -1.45 -0.26 -2.96
C HIS A 106 -0.06 0.04 -3.57
N GLY A 107 0.99 0.14 -2.75
CA GLY A 107 2.35 0.46 -3.18
C GLY A 107 2.91 -0.60 -4.15
N THR A 108 2.57 -1.87 -3.93
CA THR A 108 2.98 -2.97 -4.81
C THR A 108 2.38 -2.84 -6.21
N LEU A 109 1.11 -2.44 -6.32
CA LEU A 109 0.48 -2.15 -7.61
C LEU A 109 1.10 -0.91 -8.28
N LEU A 110 1.52 0.08 -7.50
CA LEU A 110 2.21 1.25 -8.03
C LEU A 110 3.61 0.91 -8.57
N GLY A 111 4.38 0.06 -7.88
CA GLY A 111 5.64 -0.47 -8.40
C GLY A 111 5.44 -1.26 -9.69
N TRP A 112 4.37 -2.07 -9.74
CA TRP A 112 3.98 -2.79 -10.96
C TRP A 112 3.72 -1.83 -12.13
N TRP A 113 3.04 -0.70 -11.87
CA TRP A 113 2.75 0.30 -12.90
C TRP A 113 4.01 0.86 -13.57
N TRP A 114 5.11 1.01 -12.84
CA TRP A 114 6.36 1.59 -13.38
C TRP A 114 7.22 0.59 -14.15
N ASN A 115 7.50 -0.59 -13.61
CA ASN A 115 8.35 -1.55 -14.31
C ASN A 115 8.05 -3.00 -13.97
N GLY A 116 6.93 -3.30 -13.31
CA GLY A 116 6.64 -4.65 -12.84
C GLY A 116 7.54 -5.08 -11.68
N LYS A 117 8.13 -4.13 -10.93
CA LYS A 117 9.04 -4.41 -9.82
C LYS A 117 8.65 -3.64 -8.56
N ILE A 118 9.19 -4.08 -7.45
CA ILE A 118 9.11 -3.41 -6.15
C ILE A 118 9.82 -2.06 -6.26
N MET A 119 9.22 -1.01 -5.71
CA MET A 119 9.86 0.31 -5.71
C MET A 119 11.10 0.28 -4.81
N PRO A 120 12.24 0.88 -5.20
CA PRO A 120 13.48 0.74 -4.42
C PRO A 120 13.38 1.21 -2.96
N TRP A 121 12.55 2.20 -2.70
CA TRP A 121 12.30 2.76 -1.36
C TRP A 121 11.21 2.04 -0.57
N ASP A 122 10.37 1.19 -1.19
CA ASP A 122 9.30 0.47 -0.48
C ASP A 122 9.88 -0.48 0.57
N TRP A 123 9.18 -0.55 1.71
CA TRP A 123 9.42 -1.53 2.77
C TRP A 123 8.27 -2.50 2.94
N ASP A 124 7.10 -2.18 2.39
CA ASP A 124 5.89 -2.97 2.42
C ASP A 124 5.64 -3.71 1.11
N LEU A 125 4.79 -4.73 1.22
CA LEU A 125 4.14 -5.38 0.11
C LEU A 125 2.69 -5.62 0.46
N ASP A 126 1.80 -5.29 -0.47
CA ASP A 126 0.37 -5.30 -0.26
C ASP A 126 -0.32 -6.14 -1.31
N THR A 127 -1.18 -7.04 -0.83
CA THR A 127 -2.05 -7.83 -1.69
C THR A 127 -3.46 -7.86 -1.15
N GLN A 128 -4.40 -8.17 -2.03
CA GLN A 128 -5.81 -8.25 -1.67
C GLN A 128 -6.41 -9.55 -2.16
N VAL A 129 -7.41 -10.01 -1.41
CA VAL A 129 -8.22 -11.19 -1.71
C VAL A 129 -9.70 -10.86 -1.46
N SER A 130 -10.60 -11.68 -1.98
CA SER A 130 -12.01 -11.60 -1.56
C SER A 130 -12.16 -12.06 -0.10
N ALA A 131 -13.14 -11.54 0.64
CA ALA A 131 -13.43 -12.00 1.99
C ALA A 131 -13.84 -13.48 2.04
N ALA A 132 -14.43 -14.01 0.97
CA ALA A 132 -14.72 -15.44 0.85
C ALA A 132 -13.43 -16.27 0.76
N THR A 133 -12.45 -15.81 -0.04
CA THR A 133 -11.10 -16.40 -0.11
C THR A 133 -10.43 -16.36 1.25
N LEU A 134 -10.51 -15.22 1.94
CA LEU A 134 -9.91 -15.01 3.25
C LEU A 134 -10.51 -15.94 4.33
N ALA A 135 -11.83 -16.12 4.35
CA ALA A 135 -12.48 -17.08 5.23
C ALA A 135 -11.98 -18.51 4.95
N TRP A 136 -11.87 -18.89 3.68
CA TRP A 136 -11.35 -20.20 3.30
C TRP A 136 -9.88 -20.38 3.73
N LEU A 137 -9.03 -19.36 3.57
CA LEU A 137 -7.64 -19.36 4.06
C LEU A 137 -7.60 -19.55 5.58
N GLY A 138 -8.46 -18.87 6.33
CA GLY A 138 -8.58 -19.00 7.78
C GLY A 138 -8.91 -20.42 8.23
N GLU A 139 -9.80 -21.10 7.52
CA GLU A 139 -10.23 -22.48 7.85
C GLU A 139 -9.23 -23.56 7.41
N ASN A 140 -8.51 -23.33 6.31
CA ASN A 140 -7.77 -24.40 5.62
C ASN A 140 -6.25 -24.21 5.60
N MET A 141 -5.77 -22.99 5.80
CA MET A 141 -4.36 -22.63 5.62
C MET A 141 -3.81 -21.69 6.70
N ASN A 142 -4.56 -21.40 7.77
CA ASN A 142 -4.02 -20.60 8.86
C ASN A 142 -2.86 -21.32 9.55
N MET A 143 -1.79 -20.58 9.85
CA MET A 143 -0.57 -21.05 10.50
C MET A 143 0.18 -22.15 9.73
N THR A 144 0.06 -22.18 8.40
CA THR A 144 0.81 -23.15 7.58
C THR A 144 2.16 -22.60 7.12
N MET A 145 3.17 -23.47 7.12
CA MET A 145 4.52 -23.17 6.62
C MET A 145 4.66 -23.53 5.14
N HIS A 146 5.37 -22.70 4.40
CA HIS A 146 5.53 -22.80 2.96
C HIS A 146 6.99 -22.65 2.55
N ASN A 147 7.55 -23.73 2.00
CA ASN A 147 8.89 -23.70 1.43
C ASN A 147 8.84 -23.20 -0.01
N TYR A 148 9.74 -22.29 -0.34
CA TYR A 148 9.92 -21.78 -1.69
C TYR A 148 11.39 -21.85 -2.08
N THR A 149 11.65 -22.47 -3.23
CA THR A 149 12.99 -22.58 -3.82
C THR A 149 13.07 -21.68 -5.04
N GLY A 150 13.90 -20.65 -4.96
CA GLY A 150 14.15 -19.69 -6.03
C GLY A 150 15.62 -19.67 -6.46
N ARG A 151 15.94 -18.74 -7.36
CA ARG A 151 17.31 -18.45 -7.80
C ARG A 151 17.75 -17.10 -7.27
N GLY A 152 18.95 -17.04 -6.68
CA GLY A 152 19.64 -15.79 -6.37
C GLY A 152 20.17 -15.11 -7.63
N GLU A 153 20.66 -13.87 -7.48
CA GLU A 153 21.23 -13.09 -8.59
C GLU A 153 22.50 -13.72 -9.19
N ASP A 154 23.26 -14.42 -8.36
CA ASP A 154 24.43 -15.20 -8.75
C ASP A 154 24.09 -16.55 -9.40
N GLY A 155 22.80 -16.86 -9.55
CA GLY A 155 22.29 -18.13 -10.08
C GLY A 155 22.27 -19.28 -9.07
N SER A 156 22.67 -19.04 -7.81
CA SER A 156 22.57 -20.03 -6.74
C SER A 156 21.12 -20.41 -6.47
N THR A 157 20.90 -21.65 -6.02
CA THR A 157 19.58 -22.08 -5.54
C THR A 157 19.42 -21.65 -4.09
N ILE A 158 18.35 -20.91 -3.80
CA ILE A 158 18.05 -20.41 -2.46
C ILE A 158 16.69 -20.96 -2.03
N THR A 159 16.65 -21.58 -0.86
CA THR A 159 15.43 -22.08 -0.24
C THR A 159 15.07 -21.19 0.95
N ARG A 160 13.80 -20.77 1.02
CA ARG A 160 13.25 -19.96 2.11
C ARG A 160 11.95 -20.58 2.59
N GLU A 161 11.62 -20.30 3.83
CA GLU A 161 10.40 -20.75 4.46
C GLU A 161 9.56 -19.54 4.87
N TYR A 162 8.25 -19.64 4.67
CA TYR A 162 7.30 -18.56 4.92
C TYR A 162 6.12 -19.06 5.73
N LEU A 163 5.62 -18.23 6.64
CA LEU A 163 4.42 -18.50 7.42
C LEU A 163 3.25 -17.74 6.81
N LEU A 164 2.13 -18.43 6.54
CA LEU A 164 0.84 -17.78 6.36
C LEU A 164 0.13 -17.69 7.72
N ASP A 165 -0.11 -16.47 8.18
CA ASP A 165 -0.77 -16.19 9.45
C ASP A 165 -2.04 -15.37 9.22
N ILE A 166 -3.19 -15.90 9.63
CA ILE A 166 -4.51 -15.29 9.45
C ILE A 166 -4.98 -14.70 10.78
N ASN A 167 -5.26 -13.40 10.78
CA ASN A 167 -5.82 -12.71 11.94
C ASN A 167 -7.20 -13.31 12.29
N PRO A 168 -7.45 -13.77 13.53
CA PRO A 168 -8.77 -14.27 13.94
C PRO A 168 -9.91 -13.27 13.71
N ASN A 169 -9.61 -11.97 13.69
CA ASN A 169 -10.57 -10.90 13.40
C ASN A 169 -10.87 -10.72 11.89
N HIS A 170 -10.34 -11.57 11.00
CA HIS A 170 -10.57 -11.48 9.54
C HIS A 170 -12.07 -11.57 9.15
N VAL A 171 -12.88 -12.25 9.97
CA VAL A 171 -14.33 -12.38 9.79
C VAL A 171 -15.07 -11.06 10.00
N GLU A 172 -14.54 -10.18 10.84
CA GLU A 172 -15.07 -8.83 11.02
C GLU A 172 -14.76 -8.02 9.76
N ARG A 173 -15.72 -7.27 9.23
CA ARG A 173 -15.54 -6.45 8.02
C ARG A 173 -15.66 -4.96 8.27
N VAL A 174 -15.89 -4.53 9.52
CA VAL A 174 -15.76 -3.13 9.95
C VAL A 174 -14.39 -2.86 10.57
N ARG A 175 -14.02 -1.59 10.69
CA ARG A 175 -12.71 -1.18 11.24
C ARG A 175 -12.53 -1.53 12.72
N GLY A 176 -13.61 -1.45 13.50
CA GLY A 176 -13.55 -1.56 14.96
C GLY A 176 -12.71 -0.43 15.58
N ASP A 177 -11.85 -0.79 16.52
CA ASP A 177 -10.88 0.10 17.18
C ASP A 177 -9.68 0.49 16.28
N GLY A 178 -9.56 -0.12 15.09
CA GLY A 178 -8.46 0.12 14.17
C GLY A 178 -7.21 -0.72 14.42
N MET A 179 -7.21 -1.61 15.42
CA MET A 179 -6.05 -2.44 15.75
C MET A 179 -5.93 -3.69 14.87
N ASN A 180 -7.00 -4.07 14.16
CA ASN A 180 -7.09 -5.31 13.36
C ASN A 180 -7.50 -5.04 11.90
N VAL A 181 -6.92 -4.00 11.30
CA VAL A 181 -7.19 -3.58 9.93
C VAL A 181 -6.62 -4.58 8.90
N ILE A 182 -5.46 -5.16 9.18
CA ILE A 182 -4.85 -6.21 8.35
C ILE A 182 -5.43 -7.57 8.71
N ASP A 183 -5.79 -8.32 7.67
CA ASP A 183 -6.51 -9.58 7.80
C ASP A 183 -5.60 -10.80 7.85
N ALA A 184 -4.45 -10.75 7.18
CA ALA A 184 -3.47 -11.84 7.17
C ALA A 184 -2.08 -11.35 6.77
N ARG A 185 -1.06 -12.14 7.07
CA ARG A 185 0.33 -11.90 6.67
C ARG A 185 0.97 -13.13 6.05
N TRP A 186 1.83 -12.88 5.05
CA TRP A 186 2.78 -13.86 4.54
C TRP A 186 4.18 -13.46 4.99
N ILE A 187 4.77 -14.19 5.93
CA ILE A 187 5.90 -13.73 6.73
C ILE A 187 7.17 -14.53 6.38
N ASP A 188 8.27 -13.84 6.10
CA ASP A 188 9.59 -14.45 6.03
C ASP A 188 10.10 -14.72 7.46
N VAL A 189 10.11 -15.99 7.86
CA VAL A 189 10.45 -16.37 9.24
C VAL A 189 11.93 -16.18 9.57
N ARG A 190 12.77 -15.80 8.60
CA ARG A 190 14.20 -15.56 8.83
C ARG A 190 14.44 -14.17 9.42
N ASN A 191 13.69 -13.16 8.98
CA ASN A 191 13.93 -11.77 9.38
C ASN A 191 12.67 -11.00 9.80
N GLY A 192 11.48 -11.53 9.55
CA GLY A 192 10.20 -10.95 9.94
C GLY A 192 9.56 -10.03 8.91
N LEU A 193 10.18 -9.74 7.76
CA LEU A 193 9.50 -9.02 6.69
C LEU A 193 8.26 -9.79 6.23
N PHE A 194 7.20 -9.08 5.79
CA PHE A 194 5.95 -9.72 5.39
C PHE A 194 5.25 -9.02 4.22
N ILE A 195 4.28 -9.71 3.62
CA ILE A 195 3.18 -9.11 2.84
C ILE A 195 1.98 -8.94 3.75
N ASP A 196 1.36 -7.77 3.71
CA ASP A 196 0.03 -7.57 4.25
C ASP A 196 -1.02 -8.04 3.23
N ILE A 197 -1.96 -8.86 3.69
CA ILE A 197 -3.06 -9.41 2.91
C ILE A 197 -4.36 -8.83 3.46
N THR A 198 -5.08 -8.10 2.61
CA THR A 198 -6.33 -7.43 2.99
C THR A 198 -7.53 -8.02 2.26
N GLY A 199 -8.59 -8.35 3.00
CA GLY A 199 -9.84 -8.84 2.44
C GLY A 199 -10.75 -7.71 1.92
N LEU A 200 -11.36 -7.91 0.76
CA LEU A 200 -12.44 -7.05 0.26
C LEU A 200 -13.79 -7.76 0.35
N ALA A 201 -14.82 -7.03 0.76
CA ALA A 201 -16.21 -7.49 0.77
C ALA A 201 -17.18 -6.37 0.38
N GLU A 202 -18.35 -6.73 -0.13
CA GLU A 202 -19.50 -5.83 -0.14
C GLU A 202 -20.12 -5.77 1.26
N VAL A 203 -19.73 -4.77 2.06
CA VAL A 203 -20.16 -4.68 3.48
C VAL A 203 -21.59 -4.16 3.62
N SER A 204 -22.07 -3.35 2.66
CA SER A 204 -23.39 -2.72 2.71
C SER A 204 -24.16 -2.88 1.39
N PRO A 205 -24.38 -4.10 0.87
CA PRO A 205 -24.93 -4.32 -0.47
C PRO A 205 -26.36 -3.77 -0.64
N SER A 206 -27.12 -3.62 0.45
CA SER A 206 -28.47 -3.04 0.43
C SER A 206 -28.49 -1.53 0.16
N THR A 207 -27.42 -0.80 0.53
CA THR A 207 -27.33 0.66 0.40
C THR A 207 -26.29 1.11 -0.62
N GLN A 208 -25.26 0.30 -0.85
CA GLN A 208 -24.15 0.55 -1.76
C GLN A 208 -23.81 -0.75 -2.55
N PRO A 209 -24.75 -1.26 -3.37
CA PRO A 209 -24.53 -2.47 -4.14
C PRO A 209 -23.32 -2.34 -5.07
N GLY A 210 -22.49 -3.38 -5.13
CA GLY A 210 -21.32 -3.41 -6.00
C GLY A 210 -20.14 -2.56 -5.53
N ILE A 211 -20.19 -2.02 -4.30
CA ILE A 211 -19.07 -1.35 -3.65
C ILE A 211 -18.39 -2.33 -2.70
N TRP A 212 -17.14 -2.65 -3.00
CA TRP A 212 -16.26 -3.48 -2.21
C TRP A 212 -15.42 -2.59 -1.30
N SER A 213 -15.23 -3.00 -0.05
CA SER A 213 -14.41 -2.25 0.91
C SER A 213 -13.59 -3.15 1.81
N CYS A 214 -12.47 -2.62 2.29
CA CYS A 214 -11.70 -3.18 3.40
C CYS A 214 -11.94 -2.41 4.70
N LYS A 215 -11.32 -2.90 5.79
CA LYS A 215 -11.36 -2.27 7.11
C LYS A 215 -10.66 -0.90 7.17
N ASN A 216 -9.81 -0.58 6.19
CA ASN A 216 -9.08 0.69 6.13
C ASN A 216 -9.76 1.77 5.27
N TYR A 217 -11.07 1.65 5.04
CA TYR A 217 -11.86 2.62 4.26
C TYR A 217 -11.53 2.71 2.76
N HIS A 218 -10.68 1.84 2.22
CA HIS A 218 -10.56 1.69 0.78
C HIS A 218 -11.88 1.17 0.19
N ARG A 219 -12.31 1.76 -0.92
CA ARG A 219 -13.56 1.44 -1.60
C ARG A 219 -13.34 1.33 -3.09
N TYR A 220 -13.87 0.27 -3.67
CA TYR A 220 -13.75 -0.01 -5.09
C TYR A 220 -15.12 -0.37 -5.66
N ARG A 221 -15.38 0.00 -6.91
CA ARG A 221 -16.54 -0.58 -7.61
C ARG A 221 -16.16 -1.95 -8.10
N THR A 222 -17.13 -2.87 -8.17
CA THR A 222 -16.93 -4.22 -8.71
C THR A 222 -16.22 -4.21 -10.06
N ARG A 223 -16.63 -3.30 -10.97
CA ARG A 223 -16.04 -3.12 -12.31
C ARG A 223 -14.60 -2.58 -12.32
N ASP A 224 -14.16 -1.97 -11.22
CA ASP A 224 -12.81 -1.42 -11.11
C ASP A 224 -11.82 -2.56 -10.75
N ILE A 225 -12.30 -3.61 -10.06
CA ILE A 225 -11.54 -4.82 -9.70
C ILE A 225 -11.68 -5.91 -10.76
N TYR A 226 -12.91 -6.32 -11.07
CA TYR A 226 -13.19 -7.53 -11.86
C TYR A 226 -13.61 -7.23 -13.31
N PRO A 227 -13.24 -8.10 -14.27
CA PRO A 227 -12.37 -9.27 -14.10
C PRO A 227 -10.90 -8.83 -13.87
N LEU A 228 -10.19 -9.55 -13.01
CA LEU A 228 -8.77 -9.30 -12.79
C LEU A 228 -7.98 -9.52 -14.09
N ARG A 229 -6.86 -8.82 -14.23
CA ARG A 229 -5.99 -8.90 -15.41
C ARG A 229 -4.71 -9.64 -15.08
N GLU A 230 -4.40 -10.63 -15.90
CA GLU A 230 -3.16 -11.38 -15.80
C GLU A 230 -1.96 -10.56 -16.32
N THR A 231 -0.86 -10.62 -15.58
CA THR A 231 0.36 -9.85 -15.80
C THR A 231 1.55 -10.59 -15.15
N GLU A 232 2.71 -9.94 -15.11
CA GLU A 232 3.89 -10.35 -14.36
C GLU A 232 4.27 -9.27 -13.33
N PHE A 233 4.81 -9.69 -12.18
CA PHE A 233 5.47 -8.85 -11.17
C PHE A 233 6.68 -9.60 -10.62
N GLU A 234 7.85 -8.95 -10.53
CA GLU A 234 9.11 -9.57 -10.07
C GLU A 234 9.48 -10.89 -10.78
N GLY A 235 9.12 -11.02 -12.07
CA GLY A 235 9.43 -12.20 -12.87
C GLY A 235 8.44 -13.35 -12.75
N VAL A 236 7.34 -13.21 -12.00
CA VAL A 236 6.33 -14.27 -11.82
C VAL A 236 4.93 -13.82 -12.22
N PRO A 237 4.03 -14.74 -12.64
CA PRO A 237 2.64 -14.40 -12.95
C PRO A 237 1.93 -13.74 -11.76
N ALA A 238 1.21 -12.66 -12.02
CA ALA A 238 0.45 -11.88 -11.04
C ALA A 238 -0.90 -11.45 -11.61
N LEU A 239 -1.82 -11.04 -10.73
CA LEU A 239 -3.09 -10.43 -11.09
C LEU A 239 -3.13 -8.98 -10.61
N VAL A 240 -3.79 -8.12 -11.40
CA VAL A 240 -4.07 -6.71 -11.05
C VAL A 240 -5.54 -6.37 -11.29
N PRO A 241 -6.09 -5.33 -10.63
CA PRO A 241 -7.44 -4.84 -10.89
C PRO A 241 -7.70 -4.49 -12.36
N TYR A 242 -8.93 -4.65 -12.83
CA TYR A 242 -9.33 -4.32 -14.21
C TYR A 242 -8.99 -2.88 -14.61
N SER A 243 -9.41 -1.92 -13.76
CA SER A 243 -9.18 -0.49 -13.90
C SER A 243 -8.07 -0.02 -12.95
N PHE A 244 -6.91 -0.67 -13.01
CA PHE A 244 -5.75 -0.36 -12.16
C PHE A 244 -5.34 1.12 -12.22
N ASP A 245 -5.51 1.79 -13.37
CA ASP A 245 -5.16 3.19 -13.56
C ASP A 245 -6.01 4.06 -12.65
N ARG A 246 -7.33 3.82 -12.67
CA ARG A 246 -8.27 4.48 -11.79
C ARG A 246 -8.00 4.18 -10.32
N VAL A 247 -7.80 2.91 -9.98
CA VAL A 247 -7.49 2.46 -8.62
C VAL A 247 -6.28 3.23 -8.08
N LEU A 248 -5.19 3.29 -8.86
CA LEU A 248 -3.99 4.01 -8.46
C LEU A 248 -4.19 5.54 -8.43
N THR A 249 -4.93 6.13 -9.37
CA THR A 249 -5.15 7.58 -9.36
C THR A 249 -6.09 8.03 -8.25
N ASP A 250 -7.06 7.21 -7.87
CA ASP A 250 -7.97 7.50 -6.76
C ASP A 250 -7.21 7.44 -5.41
N GLU A 251 -6.18 6.59 -5.31
CA GLU A 251 -5.36 6.41 -4.10
C GLU A 251 -4.17 7.39 -4.02
N TYR A 252 -3.36 7.50 -5.08
CA TYR A 252 -2.07 8.23 -5.07
C TYR A 252 -2.07 9.51 -5.90
N SER A 253 -3.22 9.90 -6.46
CA SER A 253 -3.36 10.95 -7.48
C SER A 253 -2.72 10.60 -8.85
N PRO A 254 -3.15 11.25 -9.94
CA PRO A 254 -2.51 11.10 -11.25
C PRO A 254 -1.01 11.40 -11.26
N ARG A 255 -0.53 12.24 -10.32
CA ARG A 255 0.87 12.64 -10.26
C ARG A 255 1.80 11.49 -9.87
N ALA A 256 1.34 10.51 -9.09
CA ALA A 256 2.14 9.36 -8.73
C ALA A 256 2.51 8.48 -9.95
N LEU A 257 1.69 8.51 -11.00
CA LEU A 257 1.91 7.77 -12.24
C LEU A 257 2.88 8.47 -13.20
N THR A 258 3.27 9.72 -12.90
CA THR A 258 4.09 10.54 -13.81
C THR A 258 5.29 11.21 -13.14
N LYS A 259 5.37 11.26 -11.81
CA LYS A 259 6.46 11.91 -11.07
C LYS A 259 7.73 11.06 -11.19
N THR A 260 8.72 11.54 -11.94
CA THR A 260 9.97 10.81 -12.24
C THR A 260 11.11 11.05 -11.23
N LEU A 261 10.83 11.67 -10.08
CA LEU A 261 11.77 11.89 -8.99
C LEU A 261 11.05 11.64 -7.66
N HIS A 262 11.49 10.65 -6.90
CA HIS A 262 10.82 10.22 -5.67
C HIS A 262 11.81 9.49 -4.75
N GLU A 263 11.76 9.73 -3.44
CA GLU A 263 12.66 9.11 -2.42
C GLU A 263 14.13 8.96 -2.86
N GLY A 264 14.74 10.02 -3.39
CA GLY A 264 16.15 10.00 -3.81
C GLY A 264 16.44 9.18 -5.07
N HIS A 265 15.43 8.79 -5.84
CA HIS A 265 15.56 8.03 -7.07
C HIS A 265 14.94 8.78 -8.26
N ARG A 266 15.58 8.65 -9.42
CA ARG A 266 15.12 9.22 -10.69
C ARG A 266 14.73 8.12 -11.66
N TRP A 267 13.55 8.25 -12.24
CA TRP A 267 13.08 7.33 -13.28
C TRP A 267 13.87 7.54 -14.58
N ASN A 268 14.48 6.48 -15.09
CA ASN A 268 15.08 6.44 -16.42
C ASN A 268 14.14 5.73 -17.41
N PRO A 269 13.54 6.47 -18.37
CA PRO A 269 12.57 5.89 -19.31
C PRO A 269 13.19 4.92 -20.32
N GLU A 270 14.49 5.03 -20.64
CA GLU A 270 15.18 4.15 -21.57
C GLU A 270 15.42 2.77 -20.95
N GLN A 271 15.91 2.76 -19.71
CA GLN A 271 16.15 1.53 -18.96
C GLN A 271 14.85 0.94 -18.39
N LYS A 272 13.82 1.79 -18.19
CA LYS A 272 12.62 1.51 -17.40
C LYS A 272 12.97 1.08 -15.97
N GLU A 273 13.86 1.85 -15.35
CA GLU A 273 14.35 1.60 -14.00
C GLU A 273 14.39 2.89 -13.17
N TRP A 274 14.24 2.75 -11.87
CA TRP A 274 14.51 3.79 -10.88
C TRP A 274 15.98 3.77 -10.51
N ILE A 275 16.71 4.85 -10.79
CA ILE A 275 18.14 4.96 -10.53
C ILE A 275 18.34 5.83 -9.27
N PRO A 276 19.12 5.37 -8.27
CA PRO A 276 19.49 6.20 -7.13
C PRO A 276 20.20 7.48 -7.60
N GLU A 277 19.80 8.63 -7.09
CA GLU A 277 20.60 9.83 -7.22
C GLU A 277 21.80 9.70 -6.29
N THR A 278 23.02 9.64 -6.85
CA THR A 278 24.22 9.76 -6.02
C THR A 278 24.11 11.07 -5.23
N PRO A 279 24.28 11.05 -3.89
CA PRO A 279 24.35 12.28 -3.13
C PRO A 279 25.43 13.14 -3.74
N ILE A 280 25.08 14.35 -4.18
CA ILE A 280 26.07 15.32 -4.64
C ILE A 280 26.95 15.60 -3.42
N GLY A 281 28.11 14.95 -3.35
CA GLY A 281 29.08 15.20 -2.31
C GLY A 281 29.38 16.69 -2.30
N ILE A 282 29.24 17.32 -1.14
CA ILE A 282 29.72 18.69 -0.88
C ILE A 282 31.25 18.62 -0.85
N HIS A 283 31.87 18.30 -1.98
CA HIS A 283 33.31 18.36 -2.23
C HIS A 283 33.57 18.46 -3.74
N ASP A 284 32.83 19.32 -4.45
CA ASP A 284 33.33 19.85 -5.73
C ASP A 284 32.84 21.27 -6.04
N LYS A 285 32.72 22.13 -5.01
CA LYS A 285 32.56 23.59 -5.19
C LYS A 285 33.87 24.30 -5.55
N ARG A 286 34.76 23.67 -6.34
CA ARG A 286 35.95 24.33 -6.90
C ARG A 286 36.24 23.88 -8.33
N GLN A 287 35.25 23.95 -9.23
CA GLN A 287 35.53 24.21 -10.65
C GLN A 287 34.34 24.70 -11.50
N GLU A 288 33.25 25.21 -10.92
CA GLU A 288 32.11 25.76 -11.69
C GLU A 288 32.01 27.30 -11.68
N THR A 289 33.12 28.03 -11.49
CA THR A 289 33.12 29.50 -11.54
C THR A 289 33.75 30.11 -12.80
N GLN A 290 34.04 29.33 -13.85
CA GLN A 290 34.62 29.90 -15.09
C GLN A 290 33.98 29.52 -16.44
N ASP A 291 32.92 28.70 -16.50
CA ASP A 291 32.23 28.43 -17.77
C ASP A 291 30.80 29.02 -17.89
N GLN A 292 30.36 29.84 -16.93
CA GLN A 292 29.07 30.56 -17.01
C GLN A 292 29.07 31.78 -17.97
N SER A 293 29.87 31.73 -19.05
CA SER A 293 29.82 32.79 -20.07
C SER A 293 29.92 32.27 -21.50
N GLN A 294 29.37 31.10 -21.81
CA GLN A 294 29.03 30.73 -23.21
C GLN A 294 28.16 29.47 -23.30
N SER A 295 26.85 29.60 -23.06
CA SER A 295 25.83 28.72 -23.66
C SER A 295 24.41 29.17 -23.28
N GLN A 296 24.05 30.40 -23.69
CA GLN A 296 22.65 30.70 -23.93
C GLN A 296 22.21 30.00 -25.23
N SER A 297 20.98 29.48 -25.22
CA SER A 297 20.21 28.92 -26.35
C SER A 297 20.37 27.44 -26.71
N GLN A 298 19.99 26.53 -25.80
CA GLN A 298 19.28 25.31 -26.21
C GLN A 298 18.17 25.00 -25.20
N SER A 299 16.99 25.53 -25.47
CA SER A 299 15.72 24.97 -24.98
C SER A 299 15.61 23.53 -25.47
N GLN A 300 15.89 22.56 -24.61
CA GLN A 300 15.51 21.17 -24.87
C GLN A 300 13.97 21.12 -24.98
N PRO A 301 13.41 20.48 -26.01
CA PRO A 301 11.97 20.31 -26.08
C PRO A 301 11.55 19.51 -24.85
N GLN A 302 10.48 19.97 -24.17
CA GLN A 302 9.71 19.09 -23.29
C GLN A 302 9.43 17.82 -24.09
N ALA A 303 10.14 16.74 -23.78
CA ALA A 303 9.85 15.44 -24.32
C ALA A 303 8.37 15.19 -24.00
N GLN A 304 7.56 15.06 -25.04
CA GLN A 304 6.15 14.78 -24.92
C GLN A 304 6.02 13.62 -23.93
N ALA A 305 5.31 13.86 -22.83
CA ALA A 305 5.03 12.84 -21.82
C ALA A 305 4.18 11.75 -22.49
N HIS A 306 4.83 10.84 -23.19
CA HIS A 306 4.18 9.63 -23.64
C HIS A 306 3.76 8.87 -22.40
N PRO A 307 2.47 8.53 -22.25
CA PRO A 307 2.01 7.78 -21.11
C PRO A 307 2.82 6.48 -21.03
N HIS A 308 3.58 6.34 -19.95
CA HIS A 308 4.25 5.11 -19.62
C HIS A 308 3.20 4.00 -19.49
N MET A 309 3.42 2.86 -20.14
CA MET A 309 2.59 1.67 -19.98
C MET A 309 3.48 0.52 -19.50
N PRO A 310 3.06 -0.23 -18.48
CA PRO A 310 3.80 -1.37 -17.96
C PRO A 310 4.19 -2.35 -19.07
N ARG A 311 5.42 -2.90 -19.00
CA ARG A 311 5.92 -3.87 -19.99
C ARG A 311 4.98 -5.07 -20.17
N SER A 312 4.31 -5.51 -19.11
CA SER A 312 3.43 -6.68 -19.12
C SER A 312 2.13 -6.48 -19.89
N ILE A 313 1.69 -5.23 -20.10
CA ILE A 313 0.48 -4.88 -20.87
C ILE A 313 0.84 -4.55 -22.32
N GLN A 314 2.10 -4.28 -22.62
CA GLN A 314 2.57 -4.14 -23.99
C GLN A 314 2.48 -5.50 -24.66
N SER A 315 1.46 -5.70 -25.50
CA SER A 315 1.29 -6.94 -26.25
C SER A 315 2.51 -7.18 -27.14
N ASN A 316 3.44 -8.03 -26.72
CA ASN A 316 4.18 -8.82 -27.69
C ASN A 316 3.11 -9.62 -28.43
N GLY A 317 2.90 -9.37 -29.72
CA GLY A 317 1.73 -9.72 -30.54
C GLY A 317 1.43 -11.22 -30.68
N ASN A 318 1.29 -11.93 -29.57
CA ASN A 318 1.00 -13.35 -29.48
C ASN A 318 0.26 -13.69 -28.17
N GLN A 319 -0.68 -12.83 -27.76
CA GLN A 319 -1.70 -13.23 -26.79
C GLN A 319 -2.64 -14.25 -27.46
N LYS A 320 -2.30 -15.54 -27.36
CA LYS A 320 -3.25 -16.62 -27.60
C LYS A 320 -4.15 -16.71 -26.37
N ALA A 321 -5.26 -15.97 -26.41
CA ALA A 321 -6.33 -16.05 -25.43
C ALA A 321 -6.75 -17.51 -25.21
N GLY A 322 -6.92 -17.85 -23.93
CA GLY A 322 -7.26 -19.18 -23.44
C GLY A 322 -8.63 -19.63 -23.90
N LEU A 323 -8.65 -20.64 -24.78
CA LEU A 323 -9.76 -21.58 -24.95
C LEU A 323 -9.35 -22.84 -25.75
N ARG A 324 -8.06 -23.21 -25.76
CA ARG A 324 -7.57 -24.38 -26.53
C ARG A 324 -6.85 -25.49 -25.74
N ASN A 325 -6.71 -25.37 -24.42
CA ASN A 325 -6.16 -26.47 -23.60
C ASN A 325 -7.21 -27.44 -23.04
N LEU A 326 -8.45 -27.38 -23.52
CA LEU A 326 -9.56 -28.23 -23.06
C LEU A 326 -9.94 -29.35 -24.04
N LEU A 327 -9.06 -29.72 -24.97
CA LEU A 327 -9.34 -30.81 -25.94
C LEU A 327 -8.20 -31.82 -26.16
N ASN A 328 -7.18 -31.88 -25.32
CA ASN A 328 -6.12 -32.91 -25.42
C ASN A 328 -6.00 -33.77 -24.14
N VAL A 329 -7.13 -34.08 -23.51
CA VAL A 329 -7.27 -35.20 -22.57
C VAL A 329 -8.60 -35.90 -22.84
N LEU A 330 -8.67 -36.58 -24.00
CA LEU A 330 -9.51 -37.74 -24.26
C LEU A 330 -8.74 -38.70 -25.16
#